data_AF-A0A7S0RKW2-F1
#
_entry.id   AF-A0A7S0RKW2-F1
#
_cell.length_a   1.000
_cell.length_b   1.000
_cell.length_c   1.000
_cell.angle_alpha   90.00
_cell.angle_beta   90.00
_cell.angle_gamma   90.00
#
_symmetry.space_group_name_H-M   'P 1'
#
loop_
_entity.id
_entity.type
_entity.pdbx_description
1 polymer ?
#
loop_
_entity_poly.entity_id
_entity_poly.type
_entity_poly.pdbx_seq_one_letter_code
_entity_poly.pdbx_strand_id
1 'polypeptide(L)'
;SMITPCCANKLEIHTDPKACEYIVVTGGRRKVEEYSAEDAETMELPDRAEQEELRNDPMYRLAHGLEDQQKAAATKPAIERLLDMQEERTGNDYALNKALRRQLR
;
A
#
# COMPACT_ATOMS: atom_id res chain seq x y z
N SER A 1 34.73 -0.59 0.06
CA SER A 1 34.49 -1.75 -0.82
C SER A 1 34.00 -2.92 0.01
N MET A 2 32.97 -3.61 -0.43
CA MET A 2 32.46 -4.82 0.21
C MET A 2 32.69 -6.04 -0.69
N ILE A 3 32.71 -7.23 -0.10
CA ILE A 3 32.90 -8.50 -0.85
C ILE A 3 31.57 -9.23 -0.87
N THR A 4 31.20 -9.77 -2.03
CA THR A 4 29.96 -10.56 -2.16
C THR A 4 30.11 -11.95 -1.54
N PRO A 5 29.17 -12.42 -0.71
CA PRO A 5 29.27 -13.72 -0.05
C PRO A 5 29.28 -14.93 -1.00
N CYS A 6 28.63 -14.80 -2.16
CA CYS A 6 28.42 -15.92 -3.09
C CYS A 6 29.60 -16.15 -4.05
N CYS A 7 30.25 -15.08 -4.52
CA CYS A 7 31.29 -15.16 -5.56
C CYS A 7 32.60 -14.45 -5.20
N ALA A 8 32.73 -13.92 -3.98
CA ALA A 8 33.90 -13.19 -3.50
C ALA A 8 34.33 -11.99 -4.37
N ASN A 9 33.40 -11.45 -5.18
CA ASN A 9 33.65 -10.29 -6.04
C ASN A 9 33.62 -8.99 -5.22
N LYS A 10 34.46 -8.03 -5.63
CA LYS A 10 34.53 -6.71 -4.99
C LYS A 10 33.40 -5.80 -5.51
N LEU A 11 32.59 -5.28 -4.60
CA LEU A 11 31.58 -4.25 -4.85
C LEU A 11 32.09 -2.89 -4.36
N GLU A 12 32.13 -1.92 -5.27
CA GLU A 12 32.57 -0.54 -5.01
C GLU A 12 31.39 0.41 -5.17
N ILE A 13 31.12 1.17 -4.10
CA ILE A 13 30.02 2.15 -4.02
C ILE A 13 30.64 3.50 -3.65
N HIS A 14 30.30 4.53 -4.40
CA HIS A 14 30.71 5.90 -4.15
C HIS A 14 29.50 6.76 -3.79
N THR A 15 29.69 7.71 -2.88
CA THR A 15 28.68 8.70 -2.53
C THR A 15 28.79 9.90 -3.47
N ASP A 16 27.71 10.27 -4.14
CA ASP A 16 27.60 11.55 -4.84
C ASP A 16 26.97 12.60 -3.91
N PRO A 17 27.76 13.59 -3.43
CA PRO A 17 27.25 14.61 -2.51
C PRO A 17 26.30 15.62 -3.17
N LYS A 18 26.25 15.69 -4.51
CA LYS A 18 25.35 16.63 -5.21
C LYS A 18 23.93 16.08 -5.35
N ALA A 19 23.81 14.79 -5.65
CA ALA A 19 22.52 14.11 -5.81
C ALA A 19 22.01 13.47 -4.50
N CYS A 20 22.85 13.41 -3.46
CA CYS A 20 22.58 12.65 -2.23
C CYS A 20 22.34 11.15 -2.51
N GLU A 21 23.02 10.58 -3.52
CA GLU A 21 22.83 9.20 -3.97
C GLU A 21 24.11 8.36 -3.85
N TYR A 22 23.93 7.05 -3.81
CA TYR A 22 25.00 6.06 -3.88
C TYR A 22 25.10 5.47 -5.28
N ILE A 23 26.29 5.55 -5.88
CA ILE A 23 26.58 5.06 -7.23
C ILE A 23 27.40 3.78 -7.12
N VAL A 24 26.93 2.71 -7.75
CA VAL A 24 27.68 1.45 -7.86
C VAL A 24 28.68 1.60 -9.01
N VAL A 25 29.97 1.55 -8.69
CA VAL A 25 31.07 1.72 -9.66
C VAL A 25 31.53 0.38 -10.22
N THR A 26 31.62 -0.64 -9.37
CA THR A 26 32.13 -1.96 -9.75
C THR A 26 31.36 -3.06 -9.05
N GLY A 27 31.05 -4.17 -9.73
CA GLY A 27 30.66 -5.44 -9.11
C GLY A 27 29.16 -5.63 -8.82
N GLY A 28 28.29 -4.73 -9.27
CA GLY A 28 26.84 -4.85 -9.06
C GLY A 28 26.01 -3.94 -9.96
N ARG A 29 24.70 -4.17 -9.98
CA ARG A 29 23.72 -3.31 -10.65
C ARG A 29 22.73 -2.78 -9.62
N ARG A 30 22.37 -1.49 -9.72
CA ARG A 30 21.28 -0.92 -8.93
C ARG A 30 19.96 -1.48 -9.47
N LYS A 31 19.12 -2.01 -8.60
CA LYS A 31 17.73 -2.34 -8.92
C LYS A 31 16.88 -1.28 -8.24
N VAL A 32 16.20 -0.45 -9.03
CA VAL A 32 15.22 0.51 -8.54
C VAL A 32 13.86 -0.06 -8.91
N GLU A 33 13.00 -0.25 -7.92
CA GLU A 33 11.60 -0.58 -8.12
C GLU A 33 10.82 0.67 -7.73
N GLU A 34 10.32 1.38 -8.75
CA GLU A 34 9.34 2.44 -8.56
C GLU A 34 7.97 1.79 -8.65
N TYR A 35 7.16 1.99 -7.62
CA TYR A 35 5.80 1.50 -7.56
C TYR A 35 4.87 2.67 -7.81
N SER A 36 3.93 2.50 -8.74
CA SER A 36 2.80 3.43 -8.83
C SER A 36 1.90 3.27 -7.60
N ALA A 37 1.07 4.28 -7.30
CA ALA A 37 0.12 4.16 -6.20
C ALA A 37 -0.91 3.04 -6.46
N GLU A 38 -1.24 2.80 -7.74
CA GLU A 38 -2.03 1.64 -8.17
C GLU A 38 -1.34 0.31 -7.83
N ASP A 39 -0.05 0.16 -8.16
CA ASP A 39 0.72 -1.06 -7.86
C ASP A 39 0.93 -1.27 -6.35
N ALA A 40 0.96 -0.18 -5.59
CA ALA A 40 1.09 -0.18 -4.13
C ALA A 40 -0.26 -0.32 -3.41
N GLU A 41 -1.38 -0.49 -4.15
CA GLU A 41 -2.76 -0.52 -3.64
C GLU A 41 -3.04 0.63 -2.64
N THR A 42 -2.42 1.79 -2.88
CA THR A 42 -2.47 2.96 -2.00
C THR A 42 -3.26 4.07 -2.69
N MET A 43 -3.94 4.92 -1.90
CA MET A 43 -4.68 6.06 -2.44
C MET A 43 -3.72 7.05 -3.10
N GLU A 44 -3.99 7.43 -4.34
CA GLU A 44 -3.27 8.52 -4.99
C GLU A 44 -3.54 9.82 -4.25
N LEU A 45 -2.48 10.58 -3.98
CA LEU A 45 -2.63 11.91 -3.40
C LEU A 45 -3.16 12.84 -4.50
N PRO A 46 -4.13 13.72 -4.19
CA PRO A 46 -4.64 14.68 -5.16
C PRO A 46 -3.50 15.58 -5.66
N ASP A 47 -3.56 15.93 -6.94
CA ASP A 47 -2.55 16.76 -7.59
C ASP A 47 -2.45 18.13 -6.92
N ARG A 48 -1.30 18.80 -7.06
CA ARG A 48 -1.10 20.14 -6.46
C ARG A 48 -2.17 21.15 -6.90
N ALA A 49 -2.58 21.09 -8.16
CA ALA A 49 -3.64 21.95 -8.70
C ALA A 49 -4.99 21.66 -8.04
N GLU A 50 -5.36 20.38 -7.91
CA GLU A 50 -6.60 19.95 -7.25
C GLU A 50 -6.61 20.32 -5.77
N GLN A 51 -5.46 20.22 -5.09
CA GLN A 51 -5.31 20.68 -3.71
C GLN A 51 -5.51 22.20 -3.57
N GLU A 52 -5.03 22.98 -4.54
CA GLU A 52 -5.24 24.43 -4.57
C GLU A 52 -6.71 24.78 -4.82
N GLU A 53 -7.39 24.07 -5.73
CA GLU A 53 -8.83 24.22 -5.99
C GLU A 53 -9.67 23.87 -4.76
N LEU A 54 -9.38 22.73 -4.11
CA LEU A 54 -10.03 22.34 -2.85
C LEU A 54 -9.82 23.36 -1.72
N ARG A 55 -8.68 24.07 -1.71
CA ARG A 55 -8.38 25.09 -0.70
C ARG A 55 -9.06 26.42 -0.99
N ASN A 56 -9.04 26.85 -2.24
CA ASN A 56 -9.43 28.19 -2.64
C ASN A 56 -10.92 28.31 -3.01
N ASP A 57 -11.55 27.23 -3.49
CA ASP A 57 -12.96 27.23 -3.87
C ASP A 57 -13.83 26.42 -2.87
N PRO A 58 -14.68 27.09 -2.06
CA PRO A 58 -15.61 26.44 -1.16
C PRO A 58 -16.67 25.58 -1.85
N MET A 59 -17.11 25.94 -3.06
CA MET A 59 -18.13 25.20 -3.80
C MET A 59 -17.57 23.89 -4.36
N TYR A 60 -16.34 23.94 -4.89
CA TYR A 60 -15.63 22.75 -5.35
C TYR A 60 -15.44 21.74 -4.21
N ARG A 61 -15.00 22.21 -3.04
CA ARG A 61 -14.86 21.38 -1.83
C ARG A 61 -16.18 20.75 -1.40
N LEU A 62 -17.28 21.50 -1.45
CA LEU A 62 -18.59 20.98 -1.07
C LEU A 62 -19.05 19.86 -2.02
N ALA A 63 -18.88 20.05 -3.32
CA ALA A 63 -19.22 19.04 -4.33
C ALA A 63 -18.42 17.74 -4.10
N HIS A 64 -17.10 17.83 -3.92
CA HIS A 64 -16.23 16.68 -3.62
C HIS A 64 -16.67 15.96 -2.35
N GLY A 65 -16.96 16.70 -1.28
CA GLY A 65 -17.43 16.11 -0.04
C GLY A 65 -18.77 15.36 -0.19
N LEU A 66 -19.67 15.83 -1.05
CA LEU A 66 -20.92 15.14 -1.35
C LEU A 66 -20.69 13.86 -2.16
N GLU A 67 -19.79 13.90 -3.14
CA GLU A 67 -19.42 12.72 -3.92
C GLU A 67 -18.80 11.63 -3.04
N ASP A 68 -17.93 12.01 -2.10
CA ASP A 68 -17.31 11.07 -1.16
C ASP A 68 -18.34 10.43 -0.23
N GLN A 69 -19.32 11.20 0.24
CA GLN A 69 -20.44 10.67 1.03
C GLN A 69 -21.29 9.68 0.23
N GLN A 70 -21.53 9.94 -1.06
CA GLN A 70 -22.27 9.02 -1.93
C GLN A 70 -21.48 7.74 -2.18
N LYS A 71 -20.18 7.83 -2.45
CA LYS A 71 -19.29 6.67 -2.59
C LYS A 71 -19.30 5.82 -1.30
N ALA A 72 -19.21 6.46 -0.13
CA ALA A 72 -19.28 5.79 1.15
C ALA A 72 -20.64 5.10 1.38
N ALA A 73 -21.74 5.75 1.03
CA ALA A 73 -23.08 5.17 1.14
C ALA A 73 -23.26 3.97 0.20
N ALA A 74 -22.69 4.00 -1.00
CA ALA A 74 -22.74 2.91 -1.97
C ALA A 74 -21.93 1.68 -1.53
N THR A 75 -20.79 1.88 -0.88
CA THR A 75 -19.92 0.77 -0.42
C THR A 75 -20.36 0.18 0.92
N LYS A 76 -20.99 0.97 1.80
CA LYS A 76 -21.51 0.54 3.10
C LYS A 76 -22.26 -0.81 3.09
N PRO A 77 -23.25 -1.07 2.21
CA PRO A 77 -23.98 -2.34 2.23
C PRO A 77 -23.12 -3.55 1.86
N ALA A 78 -22.03 -3.36 1.10
CA ALA A 78 -21.10 -4.45 0.82
C ALA A 78 -20.29 -4.82 2.07
N ILE A 79 -19.90 -3.82 2.87
CA ILE A 79 -19.20 -4.01 4.15
C ILE A 79 -20.12 -4.70 5.17
N GLU A 80 -21.38 -4.26 5.27
CA GLU A 80 -22.38 -4.87 6.16
C GLU A 80 -22.55 -6.37 5.85
N ARG A 81 -22.67 -6.75 4.57
CA ARG A 81 -22.73 -8.16 4.17
C ARG A 81 -21.50 -8.96 4.59
N LEU A 82 -20.30 -8.37 4.48
CA LEU A 82 -19.07 -9.04 4.90
C LEU A 82 -19.03 -9.24 6.42
N LEU A 83 -19.55 -8.27 7.18
CA LEU A 83 -19.67 -8.37 8.63
C LEU A 83 -20.67 -9.46 9.03
N ASP A 84 -21.85 -9.50 8.41
CA ASP A 84 -22.85 -10.54 8.66
C ASP A 84 -22.28 -11.94 8.40
N MET A 85 -21.59 -12.12 7.26
CA MET A 85 -20.92 -13.38 6.92
C MET A 85 -19.82 -13.75 7.93
N GLN A 86 -19.14 -12.76 8.51
CA GLN A 86 -18.10 -12.96 9.50
C GLN A 86 -18.71 -13.40 10.83
N GLU A 87 -19.76 -12.74 11.29
CA GLU A 87 -20.50 -13.06 12.50
C GLU A 87 -21.09 -14.48 12.45
N GLU A 88 -21.69 -14.87 11.32
CA GLU A 88 -22.18 -16.23 11.10
C GLU A 88 -21.07 -17.29 11.26
N ARG A 89 -19.85 -16.97 10.79
CA ARG A 89 -18.70 -17.89 10.85
C ARG A 89 -18.10 -18.00 12.24
N THR A 90 -17.99 -16.90 12.99
CA THR A 90 -17.34 -16.86 14.31
C THR A 90 -18.30 -16.98 15.48
N GLY A 91 -19.61 -16.99 15.24
CA GLY A 91 -20.61 -17.17 16.30
C GLY A 91 -20.40 -18.43 17.16
N ASN A 92 -19.63 -19.41 16.68
CA ASN A 92 -19.17 -20.56 17.47
C ASN A 92 -17.69 -20.92 17.20
N ASP A 93 -16.79 -20.03 17.62
CA ASP A 93 -15.34 -20.22 17.53
C ASP A 93 -14.87 -21.56 18.10
N TYR A 94 -15.50 -22.08 19.17
CA TYR A 94 -15.13 -23.36 19.76
C TYR A 94 -15.39 -24.53 18.79
N ALA A 95 -16.57 -24.58 18.15
CA ALA A 95 -16.90 -25.62 17.19
C ALA A 95 -16.01 -25.54 15.94
N LEU A 96 -15.73 -24.33 15.46
CA LEU A 96 -14.86 -24.08 14.30
C LEU A 96 -13.42 -24.55 14.58
N ASN A 97 -12.86 -24.15 15.72
CA ASN A 97 -11.51 -24.57 16.15
C ASN A 97 -11.42 -26.07 16.39
N LYS A 98 -12.47 -26.69 16.95
CA LYS A 98 -12.54 -28.14 17.14
C LYS A 98 -12.52 -28.89 15.80
N ALA A 99 -13.28 -28.42 14.81
CA ALA A 99 -13.31 -28.99 13.47
C ALA A 99 -11.95 -28.85 12.77
N LEU A 100 -11.34 -27.66 12.83
CA LEU A 100 -10.01 -27.39 12.26
C LEU A 100 -8.93 -28.31 12.87
N ARG A 101 -8.93 -28.45 14.21
CA ARG A 101 -7.99 -29.34 14.91
C ARG A 101 -8.16 -30.81 14.52
N ARG A 102 -9.36 -31.24 14.13
CA ARG A 102 -9.61 -32.61 13.66
C ARG A 102 -9.10 -32.84 12.24
N GLN A 103 -9.05 -31.81 11.39
CA GLN A 103 -8.54 -31.92 10.01
C GLN A 103 -7.01 -31.84 9.92
N LEU A 104 -6.38 -31.13 10.85
CA LEU A 104 -4.93 -30.91 10.88
C LEU A 104 -4.16 -31.95 11.73
N ARG A 105 -4.85 -32.90 12.34
CA ARG A 105 -4.29 -33.99 13.16
C ARG A 105 -4.60 -35.32 12.52
#